data_AF-A0A927WS04-F1
#
_entry.id   AF-A0A927WS04-F1
#
_cell.length_a   1.000
_cell.length_b   1.000
_cell.length_c   1.000
_cell.angle_alpha   90.00
_cell.angle_beta   90.00
_cell.angle_gamma   90.00
#
_symmetry.space_group_name_H-M   'P 1'
#
loop_
_entity.id
_entity.type
_entity.pdbx_description
1 polymer ?
#
loop_
_entity_poly.entity_id
_entity_poly.type
_entity_poly.pdbx_seq_one_letter_code
_entity_poly.pdbx_strand_id
1 'polypeptide(L)'
;MDSMLEVGLSIASTCATAVIGYLMYRLKKHEERKEAEEAERHKKEIERANQQKKENEALRASLIALTRDRILQGYRYYRKQGGIGTQDLETMAKLYAAYHALGGNGTITAVYNKITALQIKED
;
A
#
# COMPACT_ATOMS: atom_id res chain seq x y z
N MET A 1 60.36 46.13 -13.64
CA MET A 1 60.12 44.66 -13.70
C MET A 1 58.94 44.28 -12.81
N ASP A 2 58.80 44.89 -11.63
CA ASP A 2 57.73 44.59 -10.67
C ASP A 2 56.30 44.81 -11.21
N SER A 3 56.01 45.91 -11.91
CA SER A 3 54.66 46.17 -12.44
C SER A 3 54.21 45.19 -13.54
N MET A 4 55.14 44.61 -14.30
CA MET A 4 54.82 43.63 -15.34
C MET A 4 54.55 42.25 -14.74
N LEU A 5 55.25 41.91 -13.66
CA LEU A 5 54.98 40.73 -12.83
C LEU A 5 53.62 40.85 -12.12
N GLU A 6 53.28 42.04 -11.62
CA GLU A 6 52.01 42.31 -10.92
C GLU A 6 50.78 42.20 -11.83
N VAL A 7 50.89 42.70 -13.08
CA VAL A 7 49.84 42.54 -14.11
C VAL A 7 49.68 41.07 -14.54
N GLY A 8 50.78 40.33 -14.66
CA GLY A 8 50.73 38.89 -14.98
C GLY A 8 50.02 38.06 -13.89
N LEU A 9 50.24 38.41 -12.63
CA LEU A 9 49.62 37.74 -11.48
C LEU A 9 48.11 37.98 -11.38
N SER A 10 47.65 39.21 -11.67
CA SER A 10 46.22 39.57 -11.60
C SER A 10 45.39 38.89 -12.68
N ILE A 11 45.92 38.76 -13.90
CA ILE A 11 45.29 38.04 -15.01
C ILE A 11 45.17 36.56 -14.66
N ALA A 12 46.23 35.95 -14.12
CA ALA A 12 46.21 34.56 -13.68
C ALA A 12 45.14 34.31 -12.60
N SER A 13 44.98 35.22 -11.63
CA SER A 13 43.95 35.09 -10.58
C SER A 13 42.52 35.22 -11.11
N THR A 14 42.30 36.10 -12.09
CA THR A 14 40.97 36.33 -12.68
C THR A 14 40.54 35.14 -13.53
N CYS A 15 41.49 34.58 -14.30
CA CYS A 15 41.26 33.33 -15.04
C CYS A 15 40.97 32.15 -14.10
N ALA A 16 41.71 32.03 -13.00
CA ALA A 16 41.46 31.00 -11.99
C ALA A 16 40.04 31.13 -11.39
N THR A 17 39.61 32.34 -11.06
CA THR A 17 38.26 32.60 -10.52
C THR A 17 37.16 32.23 -11.50
N ALA A 18 37.33 32.52 -12.79
CA ALA A 18 36.35 32.15 -13.82
C ALA A 18 36.24 30.62 -14.00
N VAL A 19 37.37 29.90 -13.99
CA VAL A 19 37.39 28.42 -14.07
C VAL A 19 36.75 27.81 -12.84
N ILE A 20 37.09 28.29 -11.64
CA ILE A 20 36.50 27.84 -10.38
C ILE A 20 34.98 28.10 -10.38
N GLY A 21 34.54 29.28 -10.80
CA GLY A 21 33.12 29.62 -10.91
C GLY A 21 32.36 28.70 -11.86
N TYR A 22 32.94 28.37 -13.03
CA TYR A 22 32.37 27.41 -13.96
C TYR A 22 32.26 26.00 -13.37
N LEU A 23 33.29 25.52 -12.67
CA LEU A 23 33.29 24.23 -11.98
C LEU A 23 32.24 24.18 -10.87
N MET A 24 32.14 25.23 -10.05
CA MET A 24 31.11 25.35 -9.00
C MET A 24 29.70 25.33 -9.61
N TYR A 25 29.46 26.09 -10.69
CA TYR A 25 28.19 26.05 -11.42
C TYR A 25 27.86 24.64 -11.93
N ARG A 26 28.84 23.94 -12.52
CA ARG A 26 28.72 22.55 -12.99
C ARG A 26 28.36 21.58 -11.85
N LEU A 27 28.99 21.73 -10.69
CA LEU A 27 28.77 20.89 -9.51
C LEU A 27 27.38 21.11 -8.92
N LYS A 28 27.01 22.37 -8.65
CA LYS A 28 25.68 22.73 -8.14
C LYS A 28 24.58 22.20 -9.06
N LYS A 29 24.76 22.35 -10.38
CA LYS A 29 23.80 21.82 -11.37
C LYS A 29 23.73 20.29 -11.39
N HIS A 30 24.79 19.59 -10.99
CA HIS A 30 24.75 18.13 -10.81
C HIS A 30 24.00 17.73 -9.53
N GLU A 31 24.18 18.47 -8.43
CA GLU A 31 23.45 18.25 -7.18
C GLU A 31 21.95 18.46 -7.37
N GLU A 32 21.54 19.58 -7.97
CA GLU A 32 20.12 19.87 -8.27
C GLU A 32 19.46 18.77 -9.12
N ARG A 33 20.20 18.20 -10.09
CA ARG A 33 19.69 17.09 -10.92
C ARG A 33 19.54 15.81 -10.12
N LYS A 34 20.49 15.49 -9.24
CA LYS A 34 20.42 14.30 -8.38
C LYS A 34 19.26 14.42 -7.40
N GLU A 35 19.10 15.58 -6.77
CA GLU A 35 17.97 15.85 -5.87
C GLU A 35 16.63 15.74 -6.63
N ALA A 36 16.55 16.29 -7.84
CA ALA A 36 15.36 16.16 -8.69
C ALA A 36 15.07 14.70 -9.08
N GLU A 37 16.10 13.93 -9.45
CA GLU A 37 15.96 12.50 -9.77
C GLU A 37 15.52 11.68 -8.55
N GLU A 38 16.09 11.94 -7.38
CA GLU A 38 15.72 11.28 -6.12
C GLU A 38 14.28 11.63 -5.71
N ALA A 39 13.90 12.90 -5.82
CA ALA A 39 12.53 13.35 -5.58
C ALA A 39 11.54 12.69 -6.55
N GLU A 40 11.91 12.54 -7.83
CA GLU A 40 11.09 11.86 -8.83
C GLU A 40 10.94 10.36 -8.54
N ARG A 41 12.03 9.70 -8.14
CA ARG A 41 12.01 8.28 -7.71
C ARG A 41 11.10 8.09 -6.50
N HIS A 42 11.27 8.91 -5.48
CA HIS A 42 10.44 8.84 -4.27
C HIS A 42 8.96 9.11 -4.58
N LYS A 43 8.66 10.08 -5.46
CA LYS A 43 7.29 10.33 -5.92
C LYS A 43 6.70 9.10 -6.63
N LYS A 44 7.45 8.47 -7.53
CA LYS A 44 7.03 7.24 -8.24
C LYS A 44 6.82 6.07 -7.28
N GLU A 45 7.65 5.93 -6.26
CA GLU A 45 7.48 4.90 -5.23
C GLU A 45 6.22 5.11 -4.40
N ILE A 46 5.96 6.34 -3.95
CA ILE A 46 4.72 6.69 -3.23
C ILE A 46 3.49 6.45 -4.12
N GLU A 47 3.56 6.83 -5.40
CA GLU A 47 2.46 6.61 -6.34
C GLU A 47 2.17 5.12 -6.54
N ARG A 48 3.20 4.29 -6.73
CA ARG A 48 3.07 2.83 -6.80
C ARG A 48 2.50 2.23 -5.52
N ALA A 49 2.98 2.67 -4.36
CA ALA A 49 2.48 2.21 -3.06
C ALA A 49 1.01 2.58 -2.87
N ASN A 50 0.61 3.80 -3.25
CA ASN A 50 -0.78 4.24 -3.20
C ASN A 50 -1.68 3.45 -4.16
N GLN A 51 -1.20 3.16 -5.37
CA GLN A 51 -1.93 2.35 -6.33
C GLN A 51 -2.15 0.92 -5.82
N GLN A 52 -1.08 0.29 -5.31
CA GLN A 52 -1.16 -1.03 -4.69
C GLN A 52 -2.11 -1.04 -3.48
N LYS A 53 -2.11 0.03 -2.68
CA LYS A 53 -3.02 0.17 -1.54
C LYS A 53 -4.47 0.21 -2.00
N LYS A 54 -4.80 1.01 -3.02
CA LYS A 54 -6.16 1.09 -3.59
C LYS A 54 -6.63 -0.25 -4.15
N GLU A 55 -5.76 -0.96 -4.86
CA GLU A 55 -6.06 -2.30 -5.39
C GLU A 55 -6.32 -3.30 -4.26
N ASN A 56 -5.49 -3.27 -3.22
CA ASN A 56 -5.66 -4.12 -2.04
C ASN A 56 -6.95 -3.78 -1.27
N GLU A 57 -7.34 -2.51 -1.19
CA GLU A 57 -8.60 -2.08 -0.59
C GLU A 57 -9.80 -2.59 -1.39
N ALA A 58 -9.75 -2.48 -2.73
CA ALA A 58 -10.80 -3.01 -3.60
C ALA A 58 -10.92 -4.54 -3.49
N LEU A 59 -9.78 -5.25 -3.44
CA LEU A 59 -9.76 -6.69 -3.24
C LEU A 59 -10.37 -7.08 -1.88
N ARG A 60 -9.97 -6.39 -0.80
CA ARG A 60 -10.54 -6.62 0.54
C ARG A 60 -12.05 -6.40 0.55
N ALA A 61 -12.53 -5.32 -0.06
CA ALA A 61 -13.96 -5.04 -0.15
C ALA A 61 -14.73 -6.16 -0.90
N SER A 62 -14.17 -6.65 -2.00
CA SER A 62 -14.72 -7.77 -2.76
C SER A 62 -14.78 -9.06 -1.91
N LEU A 63 -13.71 -9.40 -1.19
CA LEU A 63 -13.66 -10.58 -0.33
C LEU A 63 -14.65 -10.49 0.84
N ILE A 64 -14.84 -9.31 1.45
CA ILE A 64 -15.87 -9.09 2.47
C ILE A 64 -17.27 -9.32 1.89
N ALA A 65 -17.54 -8.80 0.68
CA ALA A 65 -18.83 -8.97 0.03
C ALA A 65 -19.13 -10.44 -0.27
N LEU A 66 -18.14 -11.17 -0.78
CA LEU A 66 -18.25 -12.59 -1.11
C LEU A 66 -18.45 -13.45 0.15
N THR A 67 -17.64 -13.25 1.18
CA THR A 67 -17.75 -14.01 2.44
C THR A 67 -19.07 -13.73 3.14
N ARG A 68 -19.51 -12.47 3.16
CA ARG A 68 -20.85 -12.08 3.63
C ARG A 68 -21.95 -12.83 2.90
N ASP A 69 -21.92 -12.82 1.57
CA ASP A 69 -22.93 -13.49 0.77
C ASP A 69 -22.95 -14.99 1.05
N ARG A 70 -21.77 -15.62 1.14
CA ARG A 70 -21.66 -17.05 1.43
C ARG A 70 -22.22 -17.43 2.80
N ILE A 71 -21.96 -16.65 3.85
CA ILE A 71 -22.55 -16.86 5.19
C ILE A 71 -24.08 -16.73 5.14
N LEU A 72 -24.60 -15.72 4.42
CA LEU A 72 -26.04 -15.53 4.26
C LEU A 72 -26.70 -16.69 3.49
N GLN A 73 -26.05 -17.20 2.44
CA GLN A 73 -26.50 -18.37 1.71
C GLN A 73 -26.54 -19.61 2.61
N GLY A 74 -25.46 -19.87 3.36
CA GLY A 74 -25.38 -20.97 4.31
C GLY A 74 -26.51 -20.90 5.35
N TYR A 75 -26.70 -19.74 5.97
CA TYR A 75 -27.80 -19.53 6.91
C TYR A 75 -29.18 -19.84 6.29
N ARG A 76 -29.47 -19.34 5.08
CA ARG A 76 -30.75 -19.62 4.41
C ARG A 76 -30.94 -21.11 4.15
N TYR A 77 -29.88 -21.79 3.73
CA TYR A 77 -29.90 -23.23 3.43
C TYR A 77 -30.14 -24.06 4.70
N TYR A 78 -29.31 -23.93 5.73
CA TYR A 78 -29.42 -24.73 6.94
C TYR A 78 -30.67 -24.40 7.76
N ARG A 79 -31.10 -23.14 7.75
CA ARG A 79 -32.40 -22.76 8.33
C ARG A 79 -33.56 -23.49 7.66
N LYS A 80 -33.54 -23.65 6.32
CA LYS A 80 -34.59 -24.38 5.59
C LYS A 80 -34.55 -25.87 5.89
N GLN A 81 -33.36 -26.44 6.14
CA GLN A 81 -33.20 -27.84 6.50
C GLN A 81 -33.49 -28.15 7.98
N GLY A 82 -33.60 -27.12 8.83
CA GLY A 82 -33.84 -27.27 10.26
C GLY A 82 -32.63 -27.76 11.06
N GLY A 83 -31.43 -27.70 10.49
CA GLY A 83 -30.20 -28.12 11.16
C GLY A 83 -28.98 -28.01 10.25
N ILE A 84 -27.81 -28.23 10.82
CA ILE A 84 -26.51 -28.12 10.15
C ILE A 84 -25.63 -29.33 10.51
N GLY A 85 -24.89 -29.87 9.54
CA GLY A 85 -23.89 -30.92 9.78
C GLY A 85 -22.65 -30.37 10.51
N THR A 86 -21.87 -31.25 11.14
CA THR A 86 -20.71 -30.80 11.94
C THR A 86 -19.63 -30.18 11.04
N GLN A 87 -19.36 -30.78 9.89
CA GLN A 87 -18.39 -30.29 8.92
C GLN A 87 -18.81 -28.94 8.31
N ASP A 88 -20.11 -28.78 8.08
CA ASP A 88 -20.68 -27.55 7.55
C ASP A 88 -20.61 -26.40 8.56
N LEU A 89 -20.82 -26.69 9.84
CA LEU A 89 -20.65 -25.70 10.91
C LEU A 89 -19.20 -25.22 11.01
N GLU A 90 -18.22 -26.13 10.90
CA GLU A 90 -16.80 -25.78 10.86
C GLU A 90 -16.47 -24.89 9.65
N THR A 91 -17.05 -25.21 8.48
CA THR A 91 -16.90 -24.41 7.27
C THR A 91 -17.46 -22.99 7.46
N MET A 92 -18.64 -22.87 8.08
CA MET A 92 -19.22 -21.57 8.41
C MET A 92 -18.36 -20.79 9.41
N ALA A 93 -17.73 -21.47 10.38
CA ALA A 93 -16.81 -20.85 11.33
C ALA A 93 -15.56 -20.28 10.65
N LYS A 94 -14.95 -21.03 9.72
CA LYS A 94 -13.80 -20.56 8.93
C LYS A 94 -14.16 -19.36 8.06
N LEU A 95 -15.32 -19.39 7.41
CA LEU A 95 -15.84 -18.26 6.63
C LEU A 95 -16.07 -17.02 7.50
N TYR A 96 -16.65 -17.19 8.69
CA TYR A 96 -16.86 -16.11 9.63
C TYR A 96 -15.54 -15.52 10.13
N ALA A 97 -14.56 -16.36 10.47
CA ALA A 97 -13.25 -15.89 10.91
C ALA A 97 -12.56 -15.04 9.82
N ALA A 98 -12.60 -15.49 8.56
CA ALA A 98 -12.08 -14.74 7.42
C ALA A 98 -12.82 -13.41 7.22
N TYR A 99 -14.16 -13.43 7.28
CA TYR A 99 -14.98 -12.22 7.20
C TYR A 99 -14.63 -11.20 8.30
N HIS A 100 -14.48 -11.67 9.53
CA HIS A 100 -14.20 -10.82 10.68
C HIS A 100 -12.79 -10.22 10.59
N ALA A 101 -11.79 -11.01 10.20
CA ALA A 101 -10.42 -10.55 10.01
C ALA A 101 -10.29 -9.45 8.94
N LEU A 102 -11.19 -9.41 7.97
CA LEU A 102 -11.24 -8.36 6.94
C LEU A 102 -11.93 -7.06 7.41
N GLY A 103 -12.41 -6.97 8.65
CA GLY A 103 -13.15 -5.81 9.16
C GLY A 103 -14.67 -5.92 9.03
N GLY A 104 -15.19 -7.14 9.07
CA GLY A 104 -16.62 -7.42 9.04
C GLY A 104 -17.43 -6.69 10.13
N ASN A 105 -18.71 -6.41 9.85
CA ASN A 105 -19.62 -5.70 10.74
C ASN A 105 -20.49 -6.64 11.62
N GLY A 106 -21.17 -6.04 12.60
CA GLY A 106 -22.00 -6.77 13.57
C GLY A 106 -23.20 -7.49 12.97
N THR A 107 -23.71 -7.06 11.80
CA THR A 107 -24.91 -7.66 11.18
C THR A 107 -24.66 -9.11 10.76
N ILE A 108 -23.52 -9.39 10.13
CA ILE A 108 -23.19 -10.76 9.69
C ILE A 108 -22.75 -11.62 10.88
N THR A 109 -22.14 -11.02 11.90
CA THR A 109 -21.90 -11.69 13.18
C THR A 109 -23.21 -12.21 13.79
N ALA A 110 -24.27 -11.40 13.79
CA ALA A 110 -25.57 -11.84 14.27
C ALA A 110 -26.18 -12.97 13.42
N VAL A 111 -25.89 -13.02 12.12
CA VAL A 111 -26.32 -14.13 11.25
C VAL A 111 -25.52 -15.40 11.58
N TYR A 112 -24.21 -15.28 11.73
CA TYR A 112 -23.36 -16.41 12.11
C TYR A 112 -23.78 -17.02 13.46
N ASN A 113 -24.08 -16.20 14.46
CA ASN A 113 -24.59 -16.67 15.75
C ASN A 113 -25.92 -17.44 15.64
N LYS A 114 -26.75 -17.11 14.64
CA LYS A 114 -27.98 -17.87 14.36
C LYS A 114 -27.66 -19.22 13.70
N ILE A 115 -26.62 -19.31 12.88
CA ILE A 115 -26.13 -20.57 12.31
C ILE A 115 -25.63 -21.49 13.43
N THR A 116 -24.80 -20.97 14.34
CA THR A 116 -24.25 -21.76 15.45
C THR A 116 -25.30 -22.22 16.45
N ALA A 117 -26.48 -21.58 16.47
CA ALA A 117 -27.61 -21.97 17.30
C ALA A 117 -28.55 -23.00 16.62
N LEU A 118 -28.29 -23.40 15.37
CA LEU A 118 -29.07 -24.45 14.71
C LEU A 118 -28.77 -25.82 15.32
N GLN A 119 -29.74 -26.72 15.26
CA GLN A 119 -29.57 -28.11 15.68
C GLN A 119 -28.48 -28.79 14.84
N ILE A 120 -27.52 -29.42 15.51
CA ILE A 120 -26.51 -30.24 14.83
C ILE A 120 -27.17 -31.55 14.41
N LYS A 121 -27.03 -31.89 13.13
CA LYS A 121 -27.39 -33.20 12.61
C LYS A 121 -26.11 -34.02 12.51
N GLU A 122 -26.14 -35.24 13.04
CA GLU A 122 -25.08 -36.21 12.76
C GLU A 122 -25.17 -36.59 11.27
N ASP A 123 -24.05 -36.44 10.57
CA ASP A 123 -23.91 -36.75 9.14
C ASP A 123 -23.83 -38.27 8.91
#